data_AF-A0A933G6G0-F1
#
_entry.id   AF-A0A933G6G0-F1
#
_cell.length_a   1.000
_cell.length_b   1.000
_cell.length_c   1.000
_cell.angle_alpha   90.00
_cell.angle_beta   90.00
_cell.angle_gamma   90.00
#
_symmetry.space_group_name_H-M   'P 1'
#
loop_
_entity.id
_entity.type
_entity.pdbx_description
1 polymer ?
#
loop_
_entity_poly.entity_id
_entity_poly.type
_entity_poly.pdbx_seq_one_letter_code
_entity_poly.pdbx_strand_id
1 'polypeptide(L)'
;MNLTSDIEVANTRAKLARLEARYEELQRETGGDEHVRELTMRSLKRYINQCKEDTARYEARRPVRRQSPDGGLERNMAKDGPPRNES
;
A
#
# COMPACT_ATOMS: atom_id res chain seq x y z
N MET A 1 7.18 -4.43 14.83
CA MET A 1 6.51 -5.72 14.54
C MET A 1 7.03 -6.21 13.21
N ASN A 2 7.66 -7.38 13.11
CA ASN A 2 8.25 -7.78 11.82
C ASN A 2 7.19 -8.33 10.88
N LEU A 3 6.79 -7.54 9.89
CA LEU A 3 5.93 -8.00 8.79
C LEU A 3 6.74 -8.88 7.84
N THR A 4 6.17 -10.00 7.43
CA THR A 4 6.84 -11.00 6.58
C THR A 4 6.08 -11.29 5.28
N SER A 5 4.78 -10.97 5.21
CA SER A 5 3.93 -11.29 4.06
C SER A 5 3.05 -10.11 3.64
N ASP A 6 2.67 -10.07 2.36
CA ASP A 6 1.75 -9.06 1.80
C ASP A 6 0.38 -9.05 2.51
N ILE A 7 -0.11 -10.21 2.94
CA ILE A 7 -1.36 -10.32 3.72
C ILE A 7 -1.21 -9.61 5.08
N GLU A 8 -0.07 -9.75 5.74
CA GLU A 8 0.19 -9.06 7.01
C GLU A 8 0.28 -7.55 6.83
N VAL A 9 0.86 -7.09 5.72
CA VAL A 9 0.88 -5.66 5.35
C VAL A 9 -0.54 -5.15 5.10
N ALA A 10 -1.35 -5.87 4.33
CA ALA A 10 -2.73 -5.49 4.04
C ALA A 10 -3.56 -5.38 5.34
N ASN A 11 -3.45 -6.38 6.22
CA ASN A 11 -4.10 -6.37 7.53
C ASN A 11 -3.59 -5.22 8.41
N THR A 12 -2.28 -4.97 8.42
CA THR A 12 -1.68 -3.87 9.19
C THR A 12 -2.16 -2.52 8.68
N ARG A 13 -2.25 -2.31 7.36
CA ARG A 13 -2.81 -1.09 6.76
C ARG A 13 -4.28 -0.90 7.11
N ALA A 14 -5.09 -1.96 7.05
CA ALA A 14 -6.50 -1.90 7.46
C ALA A 14 -6.64 -1.54 8.95
N LYS A 15 -5.80 -2.11 9.81
CA LYS A 15 -5.74 -1.78 11.24
C LYS A 15 -5.30 -0.34 11.45
N LEU A 16 -4.33 0.14 10.68
CA LEU A 16 -3.80 1.49 10.74
C LEU A 16 -4.89 2.53 10.46
N ALA A 17 -5.70 2.33 9.40
CA ALA A 17 -6.82 3.21 9.08
C ALA A 17 -7.83 3.32 10.24
N ARG A 18 -8.14 2.21 10.92
CA ARG A 18 -9.03 2.21 12.10
C ARG A 18 -8.43 2.96 13.29
N LEU A 19 -7.13 2.82 13.51
CA LEU A 19 -6.42 3.50 14.60
C LEU A 19 -6.33 5.01 14.35
N GLU A 20 -6.10 5.42 13.10
CA GLU A 20 -6.11 6.83 12.70
C GLU A 20 -7.49 7.45 12.88
N ALA A 21 -8.55 6.77 12.42
CA ALA A 21 -9.92 7.22 12.65
C ALA A 21 -10.23 7.39 14.15
N ARG A 22 -9.83 6.40 14.97
CA ARG A 22 -10.02 6.48 16.43
C ARG A 22 -9.23 7.63 17.07
N TYR A 23 -8.03 7.90 16.57
CA TYR A 23 -7.23 9.04 17.03
C TYR A 23 -7.93 10.36 16.73
N GLU A 24 -8.50 10.52 15.54
CA GLU A 24 -9.28 11.70 15.18
C GLU A 24 -10.56 11.83 16.01
N GLU A 25 -11.27 10.73 16.28
CA GLU A 25 -12.44 10.73 17.17
C GLU A 25 -12.07 11.20 18.58
N LEU A 26 -11.01 10.63 19.17
CA LEU A 26 -10.50 11.03 20.48
C LEU A 26 -10.05 12.49 20.52
N GLN A 27 -9.56 13.01 19.40
CA GLN A 27 -9.12 14.41 19.29
C GLN A 27 -10.31 15.38 19.30
N ARG A 28 -11.48 14.94 18.82
CA ARG A 28 -12.73 15.72 18.79
C ARG A 28 -13.61 15.52 20.02
N GLU A 29 -13.37 14.47 20.79
CA GLU A 29 -14.11 14.15 22.00
C GLU A 29 -13.83 15.19 23.10
N THR A 30 -14.81 16.02 23.45
CA THR A 30 -14.69 17.09 24.46
C THR A 30 -15.22 16.71 25.84
N GLY A 31 -15.27 15.41 26.17
CA GLY A 31 -15.75 14.91 27.46
C GLY A 31 -14.83 13.85 28.07
N GLY A 32 -14.93 13.66 29.39
CA GLY A 32 -14.15 12.66 30.13
C GLY A 32 -12.91 13.23 30.83
N ASP A 33 -12.06 12.33 31.31
CA ASP A 33 -10.80 12.67 31.99
C ASP A 33 -9.73 13.05 30.96
N GLU A 34 -9.33 14.33 30.96
CA GLU A 34 -8.38 14.89 30.00
C GLU A 34 -7.02 14.18 30.07
N HIS A 35 -6.54 13.85 31.27
CA HIS A 35 -5.27 13.20 31.46
C HIS A 35 -5.26 11.79 30.86
N VAL A 36 -6.33 11.02 31.08
CA VAL A 36 -6.51 9.70 30.47
C VAL A 36 -6.60 9.81 28.94
N ARG A 37 -7.29 10.83 28.40
CA ARG A 37 -7.38 11.07 26.96
C ARG A 37 -6.02 11.36 26.36
N GLU A 38 -5.24 12.25 26.97
CA GLU A 38 -3.89 12.59 26.51
C GLU A 38 -2.95 11.37 26.52
N LEU A 39 -2.95 10.58 27.59
CA LEU A 39 -2.14 9.36 27.68
C LEU A 39 -2.54 8.33 26.61
N THR A 40 -3.85 8.17 26.39
CA THR A 40 -4.40 7.29 25.36
C THR A 40 -3.97 7.75 23.97
N MET A 41 -4.11 9.04 23.67
CA MET A 41 -3.70 9.62 22.40
C MET A 41 -2.19 9.51 22.16
N ARG A 42 -1.35 9.74 23.17
CA ARG A 42 0.12 9.58 23.05
C ARG A 42 0.49 8.13 22.74
N SER A 43 -0.13 7.19 23.44
CA SER A 43 0.11 5.75 23.22
C SER A 43 -0.36 5.31 21.84
N LEU A 44 -1.55 5.75 21.43
CA LEU A 44 -2.13 5.46 20.12
C LEU A 44 -1.26 6.02 18.98
N LYS A 45 -0.80 7.27 19.10
CA LYS A 45 0.10 7.90 18.13
C LYS A 45 1.42 7.13 18.00
N ARG A 46 2.01 6.70 19.12
CA ARG A 46 3.24 5.88 19.10
C ARG A 46 2.99 4.56 18.36
N TYR A 47 1.86 3.91 18.61
CA TYR A 47 1.53 2.65 17.96
C TYR A 47 1.28 2.81 16.45
N ILE A 48 0.56 3.87 16.04
CA ILE A 48 0.37 4.22 14.62
C ILE A 48 1.72 4.40 13.92
N ASN A 49 2.63 5.17 14.53
CA ASN A 49 3.96 5.40 13.96
C ASN A 49 4.75 4.10 13.80
N GLN A 50 4.68 3.21 14.78
CA GLN A 50 5.33 1.90 14.71
C GLN A 50 4.78 1.07 13.54
N CYS A 51 3.45 1.02 13.37
CA CYS A 51 2.84 0.32 12.24
C CYS A 51 3.23 0.91 10.88
N LYS A 52 3.30 2.24 10.76
CA LYS A 52 3.78 2.92 9.54
C LYS A 52 5.22 2.50 9.21
N GLU A 53 6.10 2.54 10.21
CA GLU A 53 7.50 2.14 10.03
C GLU A 53 7.63 0.67 9.61
N ASP A 54 6.87 -0.23 10.25
CA ASP A 54 6.90 -1.66 9.91
C ASP A 54 6.44 -1.90 8.46
N THR A 55 5.37 -1.23 8.00
CA THR A 55 4.92 -1.31 6.60
C THR A 55 5.95 -0.75 5.62
N ALA A 56 6.53 0.42 5.92
CA ALA A 56 7.54 1.04 5.07
C ALA A 56 8.82 0.18 4.99
N ARG A 57 9.24 -0.41 6.11
CA ARG A 57 10.40 -1.30 6.18
C ARG A 57 10.19 -2.57 5.37
N TYR A 58 8.98 -3.14 5.39
CA TYR A 58 8.65 -4.29 4.54
C TYR A 58 8.69 -3.93 3.05
N GLU A 59 8.09 -2.80 2.68
CA GLU A 59 8.04 -2.34 1.29
C GLU A 59 9.43 -2.02 0.74
N ALA A 60 10.31 -1.41 1.55
CA ALA A 60 11.70 -1.15 1.18
C ALA A 60 12.52 -2.44 0.97
N ARG A 61 12.17 -3.52 1.67
CA ARG A 61 12.81 -4.85 1.51
C ARG A 61 12.26 -5.64 0.33
N ARG A 62 11.08 -5.31 -0.19
CA ARG A 62 10.61 -5.92 -1.42
C ARG A 62 11.51 -5.44 -2.55
N PRO A 63 12.24 -6.34 -3.24
CA PRO A 63 12.85 -5.93 -4.49
C PRO A 63 11.70 -5.44 -5.37
N VAL A 64 11.78 -4.19 -5.84
CA VAL A 64 11.00 -3.74 -6.99
C VAL A 64 11.17 -4.88 -7.99
N ARG A 65 10.11 -5.66 -8.23
CA ARG A 65 10.07 -6.53 -9.40
C ARG A 65 10.17 -5.53 -10.53
N ARG A 66 11.39 -5.34 -11.03
CA ARG A 66 11.70 -4.62 -12.24
C ARG A 66 10.79 -5.30 -13.25
N GLN A 67 9.70 -4.63 -13.60
CA GLN A 67 8.89 -5.05 -14.73
C GLN A 67 9.88 -5.08 -15.88
N SER A 68 10.26 -6.28 -16.30
CA SER A 68 11.04 -6.45 -17.51
C SER A 68 10.24 -5.79 -18.63
N PRO A 69 10.81 -4.81 -19.35
CA PRO A 69 10.21 -4.32 -20.58
C PRO A 69 10.55 -5.33 -21.67
N ASP A 70 9.96 -6.52 -21.65
CA ASP A 70 10.19 -7.50 -22.71
C ASP A 70 8.93 -8.34 -22.92
N GLY A 71 8.40 -8.28 -24.15
CA GLY A 71 7.17 -8.97 -24.55
C GLY A 71 6.10 -8.06 -25.17
N GLY A 72 6.49 -6.99 -25.84
CA GLY A 72 5.62 -6.26 -26.76
C GLY A 72 5.08 -7.21 -27.83
N LEU A 73 3.77 -7.34 -27.86
CA LEU A 73 3.03 -8.00 -28.92
C LEU A 73 3.29 -7.30 -30.27
N GLU A 74 3.86 -8.01 -31.23
CA GLU A 74 3.49 -7.80 -32.64
C GLU A 74 3.08 -9.14 -33.25
N ARG A 75 1.82 -9.49 -32.97
CA ARG A 75 1.06 -10.40 -33.82
C ARG A 75 0.38 -9.58 -34.90
N ASN A 76 0.62 -9.99 -36.14
CA ASN A 76 -0.30 -9.94 -37.28
C ASN A 76 -0.68 -8.54 -37.81
N MET A 77 0.03 -8.10 -38.85
CA MET A 77 -0.55 -7.20 -39.86
C MET A 77 -0.57 -7.87 -41.24
N ALA A 78 -1.75 -7.73 -41.85
CA ALA A 78 -2.03 -7.68 -43.29
C ALA A 78 -1.83 -8.95 -44.13
N LYS A 79 -2.94 -9.67 -44.29
CA LYS A 79 -3.32 -10.24 -45.59
C LYS A 79 -3.56 -9.10 -46.60
N ASP A 80 -3.48 -9.45 -47.88
CA ASP A 80 -3.73 -8.67 -49.11
C ASP A 80 -2.50 -7.98 -49.74
N GLY A 81 -1.99 -8.58 -50.83
CA GLY A 81 -0.78 -8.19 -51.57
C GLY A 81 -1.02 -7.32 -52.80
N PRO A 82 -0.14 -7.34 -53.81
CA PRO A 82 -0.53 -7.06 -55.19
C PRO A 82 -0.20 -8.24 -56.13
N PRO A 83 -0.97 -8.44 -57.24
CA PRO A 83 -0.70 -9.51 -58.18
C PRO A 83 0.57 -9.23 -58.98
N ARG A 84 1.43 -10.25 -59.12
CA ARG A 84 2.53 -10.22 -60.08
C ARG A 84 1.94 -10.37 -61.49
N ASN A 85 2.18 -9.36 -62.32
CA ASN A 85 1.95 -9.38 -63.74
C ASN A 85 3.15 -10.09 -64.40
N GLU A 86 2.96 -11.32 -64.88
CA GLU A 86 3.91 -11.99 -65.78
C GLU A 86 3.43 -11.78 -67.22
N SER A 87 4.36 -11.39 -68.10
CA SER A 87 4.18 -11.07 -69.52
C SER A 87 4.00 -12.29 -70.40
#